data_AF-A0A961NZD5-F1
#
_entry.id   AF-A0A961NZD5-F1
#
_cell.length_a   1.000
_cell.length_b   1.000
_cell.length_c   1.000
_cell.angle_alpha   90.00
_cell.angle_beta   90.00
_cell.angle_gamma   90.00
#
_symmetry.space_group_name_H-M   'P 1'
#
loop_
_entity.id
_entity.type
_entity.pdbx_description
1 polymer ?
#
loop_
_entity_poly.entity_id
_entity_poly.type
_entity_poly.pdbx_seq_one_letter_code
_entity_poly.pdbx_strand_id
1 'polypeptide(L)'
;ACGHHHVGHIGILGLDRAGVENYQITLGGDATQTAAIGERAGPGFSAEEIVPAIERLVLAYLDLRADKAETFLQTYRRLGAAPFKAALYPEKALQAHAA
;
A
#
# COMPACT_ATOMS: atom_id res chain seq x y z
N ALA A 1 10.46 -8.19 -12.04
CA ALA A 1 9.30 -8.22 -11.13
C ALA A 1 8.37 -9.37 -11.54
N CYS A 2 8.57 -10.60 -11.05
CA CYS A 2 7.73 -11.74 -11.44
C CYS A 2 6.27 -11.60 -10.98
N GLY A 3 6.04 -10.91 -9.86
CA GLY A 3 4.70 -10.64 -9.32
C GLY A 3 4.01 -9.38 -9.86
N HIS A 4 4.56 -8.70 -10.87
CA HIS A 4 3.99 -7.49 -11.47
C HIS A 4 3.60 -6.37 -10.47
N HIS A 5 4.30 -6.29 -9.33
CA HIS A 5 3.95 -5.40 -8.22
C HIS A 5 3.89 -3.91 -8.61
N HIS A 6 4.57 -3.48 -9.67
CA HIS A 6 4.49 -2.12 -10.19
C HIS A 6 3.14 -1.74 -10.78
N VAL A 7 2.35 -2.71 -11.24
CA VAL A 7 1.03 -2.49 -11.86
C VAL A 7 -0.11 -3.06 -11.00
N GLY A 8 0.21 -3.58 -9.82
CA GLY A 8 -0.79 -3.95 -8.83
C GLY A 8 -1.43 -2.72 -8.20
N HIS A 9 -2.74 -2.76 -7.98
CA HIS A 9 -3.45 -1.70 -7.25
C HIS A 9 -2.82 -1.47 -5.86
N ILE A 10 -2.42 -2.58 -5.22
CA ILE A 10 -1.59 -2.66 -4.03
C ILE A 10 -0.38 -3.55 -4.39
N GLY A 11 0.77 -2.93 -4.61
CA GLY A 11 2.01 -3.64 -4.94
C GLY A 11 2.85 -3.86 -3.69
N ILE A 12 3.49 -5.03 -3.60
CA ILE A 12 4.45 -5.35 -2.53
C ILE A 12 5.77 -5.73 -3.19
N LEU A 13 6.83 -5.03 -2.81
CA LEU A 13 8.19 -5.28 -3.25
C LEU A 13 9.04 -5.69 -2.04
N GLY A 14 9.44 -6.96 -2.00
CA GLY A 14 10.44 -7.45 -1.05
C GLY A 14 11.83 -6.94 -1.43
N LEU A 15 12.54 -6.39 -0.44
CA LEU A 15 13.90 -5.87 -0.56
C LEU A 15 14.74 -6.57 0.52
N ASP A 16 15.91 -7.08 0.14
CA ASP A 16 16.93 -7.46 1.11
C ASP A 16 17.92 -6.31 1.26
N ARG A 17 18.19 -5.93 2.52
CA ARG A 17 19.28 -5.00 2.83
C ARG A 17 20.12 -5.61 3.96
N ALA A 18 21.33 -6.02 3.61
CA ALA A 18 22.29 -6.59 4.55
C ALA A 18 21.73 -7.80 5.32
N GLY A 19 20.92 -8.63 4.65
CA GLY A 19 20.29 -9.82 5.25
C GLY A 19 19.03 -9.52 6.06
N VAL A 20 18.54 -8.27 6.05
CA VAL A 20 17.26 -7.89 6.66
C VAL A 20 16.24 -7.68 5.55
N GLU A 21 15.14 -8.45 5.62
CA GLU A 21 14.02 -8.32 4.70
C GLU A 21 13.17 -7.09 5.04
N ASN A 22 12.82 -6.33 4.02
CA ASN A 22 11.98 -5.14 4.12
C ASN A 22 11.02 -5.07 2.93
N TYR A 23 9.76 -4.77 3.19
CA TYR A 23 8.68 -4.79 2.19
C TYR A 23 8.19 -3.38 1.90
N GLN A 24 8.37 -2.93 0.66
CA GLN A 24 7.86 -1.65 0.20
C GLN A 24 6.46 -1.82 -0.40
N ILE A 25 5.50 -1.04 0.10
CA ILE A 25 4.16 -0.94 -0.50
C ILE A 25 4.14 0.17 -1.57
N THR A 26 3.52 -0.14 -2.72
CA THR A 26 3.14 0.83 -3.76
C THR A 26 1.64 0.83 -3.98
N LEU A 27 1.05 1.98 -4.31
CA LEU A 27 -0.40 2.15 -4.48
C LEU A 27 -0.74 2.80 -5.82
N GLY A 28 -1.89 2.41 -6.39
CA GLY A 28 -2.46 3.06 -7.56
C GLY A 28 -1.94 2.55 -8.91
N GLY A 29 -1.21 1.43 -8.93
CA GLY A 29 -0.86 0.75 -10.18
C GLY A 29 -2.11 0.24 -10.89
N ASP A 30 -2.03 0.08 -12.21
CA ASP A 30 -3.12 -0.42 -13.06
C ASP A 30 -2.49 -1.16 -14.26
N ALA A 31 -2.87 -2.42 -14.46
CA ALA A 31 -2.39 -3.27 -15.55
C ALA A 31 -3.33 -3.27 -16.78
N THR A 32 -4.43 -2.50 -16.74
CA THR A 32 -5.45 -2.43 -17.79
C THR A 32 -5.10 -1.38 -18.84
N GLN A 33 -6.09 -0.98 -19.66
CA GLN A 33 -5.93 0.04 -20.70
C GLN A 33 -5.60 1.43 -20.14
N THR A 34 -5.94 1.69 -18.87
CA THR A 34 -5.55 2.91 -18.14
C THR A 34 -4.27 2.70 -17.34
N ALA A 35 -3.27 2.10 -17.99
CA ALA A 35 -2.05 1.63 -17.37
C ALA A 35 -1.38 2.71 -16.50
N ALA A 36 -1.04 2.34 -15.28
CA ALA A 36 -0.40 3.22 -14.32
C ALA A 36 0.62 2.43 -13.50
N ILE A 37 1.73 3.08 -13.16
CA ILE A 37 2.71 2.54 -12.23
C ILE A 37 2.34 2.99 -10.82
N GLY A 38 2.28 2.04 -9.90
CA GLY A 38 2.02 2.31 -8.49
C GLY A 38 3.14 3.13 -7.86
N GLU A 39 2.76 4.07 -7.02
CA GLU A 39 3.68 4.97 -6.34
C GLU A 39 3.98 4.50 -4.92
N ARG A 40 5.19 4.77 -4.42
CA ARG A 40 5.60 4.38 -3.08
C ARG A 40 4.72 5.05 -2.02
N ALA A 41 4.15 4.24 -1.13
CA ALA A 41 3.28 4.75 -0.08
C ALA A 41 4.05 5.48 1.04
N GLY A 42 5.28 5.04 1.34
CA GLY A 42 6.11 5.56 2.43
C GLY A 42 7.29 4.64 2.74
N PRO A 43 7.79 4.60 4.00
CA PRO A 43 8.80 3.63 4.45
C PRO A 43 8.42 2.17 4.17
N GLY A 44 9.40 1.28 4.24
CA GLY A 44 9.14 -0.16 4.16
C GLY A 44 8.72 -0.73 5.52
N PHE A 45 8.12 -1.92 5.48
CA PHE A 45 7.72 -2.68 6.66
C PHE A 45 8.64 -3.89 6.84
N SER A 46 8.86 -4.31 8.09
CA SER A 46 9.46 -5.61 8.35
C SER A 46 8.52 -6.77 7.97
N ALA A 47 9.03 -8.00 8.00
CA ALA A 47 8.23 -9.22 7.78
C ALA A 47 7.07 -9.37 8.76
N GLU A 48 7.22 -8.86 9.99
CA GLU A 48 6.18 -8.91 11.03
C GLU A 48 5.11 -7.83 10.83
N GLU A 49 5.49 -6.68 10.26
CA GLU A 49 4.60 -5.53 10.13
C GLU A 49 3.82 -5.48 8.81
N ILE A 50 4.30 -6.15 7.76
CA ILE A 50 3.69 -6.07 6.42
C ILE A 50 2.25 -6.61 6.39
N VAL A 51 1.99 -7.74 7.07
CA VAL A 51 0.64 -8.33 7.09
C VAL A 51 -0.35 -7.41 7.82
N PRO A 52 -0.06 -6.92 9.06
CA PRO A 52 -0.90 -5.91 9.71
C PRO A 52 -1.07 -4.60 8.93
N ALA A 53 -0.06 -4.19 8.14
CA ALA A 53 -0.17 -3.00 7.30
C ALA A 53 -1.17 -3.19 6.15
N ILE A 54 -1.13 -4.35 5.49
CA ILE A 54 -2.08 -4.68 4.41
C ILE A 54 -3.51 -4.80 4.95
N GLU A 55 -3.69 -5.39 6.13
CA GLU A 55 -5.02 -5.46 6.77
C GLU A 55 -5.61 -4.07 7.00
N ARG A 56 -4.84 -3.15 7.61
CA ARG A 56 -5.26 -1.75 7.82
C ARG A 56 -5.61 -1.06 6.51
N LEU A 57 -4.84 -1.31 5.46
CA LEU A 57 -5.08 -0.73 4.13
C LEU A 57 -6.39 -1.22 3.51
N VAL A 58 -6.68 -2.53 3.62
CA VAL A 58 -7.92 -3.12 3.10
C VAL A 58 -9.13 -2.65 3.90
N LEU A 59 -9.03 -2.61 5.24
CA LEU A 59 -10.09 -2.09 6.10
C LEU A 59 -10.41 -0.62 5.78
N ALA A 60 -9.38 0.23 5.65
CA ALA A 60 -9.57 1.62 5.25
C ALA A 60 -10.28 1.75 3.89
N TYR A 61 -9.94 0.90 2.90
CA TYR A 61 -10.68 0.87 1.64
C TYR A 61 -12.17 0.51 1.85
N LEU A 62 -12.46 -0.52 2.63
CA LEU A 62 -13.83 -0.97 2.87
C LEU A 62 -14.68 0.09 3.60
N ASP A 63 -14.06 0.89 4.46
CA ASP A 63 -14.70 1.99 5.19
C ASP A 63 -14.90 3.24 4.32
N LEU A 64 -14.01 3.48 3.35
CA LEU A 64 -13.98 4.69 2.54
C LEU A 64 -14.70 4.57 1.19
N ARG A 65 -14.95 3.34 0.73
CA ARG A 65 -15.69 3.11 -0.53
C ARG A 65 -17.13 3.59 -0.40
N ALA A 66 -17.64 4.23 -1.45
CA ALA A 66 -18.98 4.79 -1.49
C ALA A 66 -20.06 3.70 -1.47
N ASP A 67 -19.76 2.55 -2.08
CA ASP A 67 -20.65 1.40 -2.13
C ASP A 67 -19.86 0.09 -2.37
N LYS A 68 -20.57 -1.04 -2.43
CA LYS A 68 -19.95 -2.37 -2.59
C LYS A 68 -19.35 -2.62 -3.97
N ALA A 69 -19.76 -1.88 -5.00
CA ALA A 69 -19.28 -2.00 -6.37
C ALA A 69 -18.04 -1.14 -6.63
N GLU A 70 -17.81 -0.08 -5.85
CA GLU A 70 -16.59 0.72 -5.95
C GLU A 70 -15.36 -0.11 -5.55
N THR A 71 -14.42 -0.26 -6.49
CA THR A 71 -13.17 -1.00 -6.30
C THR A 71 -12.14 -0.19 -5.52
N PHE A 72 -11.08 -0.86 -5.04
CA PHE A 72 -9.94 -0.19 -4.40
C PHE A 72 -9.36 0.93 -5.28
N LEU A 73 -9.09 0.65 -6.55
CA LEU A 73 -8.44 1.61 -7.44
C LEU A 73 -9.34 2.82 -7.71
N GLN A 74 -10.66 2.62 -7.84
CA GLN A 74 -11.62 3.73 -7.97
C GLN A 74 -11.64 4.59 -6.70
N THR A 75 -11.71 3.97 -5.53
CA THR A 75 -11.66 4.67 -4.24
C THR A 75 -10.36 5.48 -4.09
N TYR A 76 -9.23 4.87 -4.45
CA TYR A 76 -7.90 5.50 -4.43
C TYR A 76 -7.81 6.69 -5.38
N ARG A 77 -8.34 6.57 -6.60
CA ARG A 77 -8.37 7.68 -7.58
C ARG A 77 -9.27 8.82 -7.14
N ARG A 78 -10.41 8.52 -6.49
CA ARG A 78 -11.36 9.52 -5.99
C ARG A 78 -10.84 10.29 -4.78
N LEU A 79 -10.24 9.61 -3.82
CA LEU A 79 -9.80 10.19 -2.54
C LEU A 79 -8.33 10.63 -2.53
N GLY A 80 -7.54 10.12 -3.47
CA GLY A 80 -6.09 10.27 -3.46
C GLY A 80 -5.41 9.43 -2.37
N ALA A 81 -4.09 9.58 -2.26
CA ALA A 81 -3.26 8.72 -1.41
C ALA A 81 -3.38 8.98 0.09
N ALA A 82 -3.79 10.20 0.49
CA ALA A 82 -3.73 10.66 1.88
C ALA A 82 -4.39 9.72 2.90
N PRO A 83 -5.67 9.29 2.74
CA PRO A 83 -6.30 8.41 3.71
C PRO A 83 -5.64 7.02 3.79
N PHE A 84 -5.14 6.50 2.68
CA PHE A 84 -4.46 5.21 2.63
C PHE A 84 -3.08 5.26 3.28
N LYS A 85 -2.35 6.37 3.10
CA LYS A 85 -1.09 6.61 3.82
C LYS A 85 -1.33 6.74 5.33
N ALA A 86 -2.38 7.43 5.76
CA ALA A 86 -2.73 7.51 7.17
C ALA A 86 -3.04 6.13 7.79
N ALA A 87 -3.75 5.26 7.07
CA ALA A 87 -4.01 3.89 7.51
C ALA A 87 -2.73 3.03 7.62
N LEU A 88 -1.80 3.20 6.68
CA LEU A 88 -0.51 2.50 6.66
C LEU A 88 0.45 2.99 7.75
N TYR A 89 0.41 4.28 8.12
CA TYR A 89 1.34 4.89 9.07
C TYR A 89 0.57 5.65 10.17
N PRO A 90 -0.12 4.96 11.10
CA PRO A 90 -0.70 5.60 12.26
C PRO A 90 0.41 6.24 13.12
N GLU A 91 0.10 7.30 13.86
CA GLU A 91 1.09 8.08 14.63
C GLU A 91 1.99 7.21 15.53
N LYS A 92 1.45 6.11 16.09
CA LYS A 92 2.23 5.14 16.88
C LYS A 92 3.28 4.38 16.06
N ALA A 93 3.03 4.09 14.79
CA ALA A 93 3.97 3.36 13.91
C ALA A 93 5.10 4.27 13.39
N LEU A 94 4.81 5.56 13.17
CA LEU A 94 5.83 6.54 12.75
C LEU A 94 6.95 6.73 13.79
N GLN A 95 6.64 6.60 15.08
CA GLN A 95 7.66 6.68 16.14
C GLN A 95 8.56 5.45 16.19
N ALA A 96 8.06 4.26 15.83
CA ALA A 96 8.84 3.02 15.82
C ALA A 96 9.88 2.97 14.68
N HIS A 97 9.61 3.63 13.55
CA HIS A 97 10.55 3.70 12.42
C HIS A 97 11.59 4.82 12.53
N ALA A 98 11.45 5.72 13.50
CA ALA A 98 12.35 6.86 13.71
C ALA A 98 13.40 6.62 14.82
N ALA A 99 13.30 5.49 15.53
CA ALA A 99 14.24 5.05 16.57
C ALA A 99 15.24 4.03 16.00
#